data_AF-A0A075HP02-F1
#
_entry.id   AF-A0A075HP02-F1
#
_cell.length_a   1.000
_cell.length_b   1.000
_cell.length_c   1.000
_cell.angle_alpha   90.00
_cell.angle_beta   90.00
_cell.angle_gamma   90.00
#
_symmetry.space_group_name_H-M   'P 1'
#
loop_
_entity.id
_entity.type
_entity.pdbx_description
1 polymer ?
#
loop_
_entity_poly.entity_id
_entity_poly.type
_entity_poly.pdbx_seq_one_letter_code
_entity_poly.pdbx_strand_id
1 'polypeptide(L)' 'MAGKKGSSPSVYKYYKLDGDKVTNNHKICSRCGKGVFMSIHKNRITCGKCGLTEFV' A
#
# COMPACT_ATOMS: atom_id res chain seq x y z
N MET A 1 -13.40 5.51 -25.23
CA MET A 1 -12.05 5.34 -24.64
C MET A 1 -12.05 4.09 -23.75
N ALA A 2 -11.40 3.00 -24.15
CA ALA A 2 -11.28 1.83 -23.28
C ALA A 2 -10.32 2.15 -22.13
N GLY A 3 -10.87 2.46 -20.95
CA GLY A 3 -10.08 2.65 -19.74
C GLY A 3 -9.29 1.38 -19.45
N LYS A 4 -7.94 1.49 -19.42
CA LYS A 4 -7.09 0.37 -19.02
C LYS A 4 -7.49 -0.04 -17.60
N LYS A 5 -8.11 -1.21 -17.43
CA LYS A 5 -8.35 -1.80 -16.11
C LYS A 5 -6.98 -2.02 -15.48
N GLY A 6 -6.60 -1.19 -14.52
CA GLY A 6 -5.37 -1.37 -13.77
C GLY A 6 -5.36 -2.76 -13.15
N SER A 7 -4.21 -3.43 -13.17
CA SER A 7 -4.04 -4.70 -12.48
C SER A 7 -4.40 -4.52 -11.01
N SER A 8 -5.38 -5.28 -10.52
CA SER A 8 -5.74 -5.28 -9.10
C SER A 8 -4.48 -5.54 -8.27
N PRO A 9 -4.14 -4.67 -7.30
CA PRO A 9 -2.94 -4.86 -6.50
C PRO A 9 -3.09 -6.17 -5.70
N SER A 10 -2.09 -7.04 -5.75
CA SER A 10 -2.05 -8.28 -4.97
C SER A 10 -1.69 -7.96 -3.52
N VAL A 11 -2.67 -7.41 -2.79
CA VAL A 11 -2.51 -6.88 -1.42
C VAL A 11 -2.04 -7.96 -0.42
N TYR A 12 -2.44 -9.21 -0.63
CA TYR A 12 -2.05 -10.35 0.21
C TYR A 12 -0.53 -10.55 0.28
N LYS A 13 0.24 -10.12 -0.73
CA LYS A 13 1.71 -10.26 -0.75
C LYS A 13 2.44 -9.33 0.21
N TYR A 14 1.74 -8.34 0.77
CA TYR A 14 2.34 -7.37 1.68
C TYR A 14 2.35 -7.82 3.14
N TYR A 15 1.67 -8.93 3.43
CA TYR A 15 1.72 -9.62 4.71
C TYR A 15 2.93 -10.55 4.72
N LYS A 16 3.76 -10.43 5.73
CA LYS A 16 4.84 -11.37 6.04
C LYS A 16 4.47 -12.16 7.28
N LEU A 17 4.84 -13.43 7.26
CA LEU A 17 4.72 -14.34 8.39
C LEU A 17 6.11 -14.49 8.99
N ASP A 18 6.37 -13.79 10.09
CA ASP A 18 7.57 -13.96 10.89
C ASP A 18 7.22 -14.91 12.05
N GLY A 19 7.25 -16.21 11.77
CA GLY A 19 6.83 -17.26 12.71
C GLY A 19 5.36 -17.11 13.11
N ASP A 20 5.12 -16.89 14.41
CA ASP A 20 3.77 -16.71 14.98
C ASP A 20 3.19 -15.29 14.83
N LYS A 21 3.94 -14.35 14.25
CA LYS A 21 3.51 -12.95 14.12
C LYS A 21 3.29 -12.56 12.66
N VAL A 22 2.10 -11.99 12.40
CA VAL A 22 1.77 -11.38 11.12
C VAL A 22 2.30 -9.95 11.12
N THR A 23 3.34 -9.69 10.34
CA THR A 23 3.91 -8.35 10.14
C THR A 23 3.46 -7.79 8.79
N ASN A 24 3.26 -6.47 8.73
CA ASN A 24 2.95 -5.78 7.49
C ASN A 24 4.21 -5.11 6.97
N ASN A 25 4.56 -5.41 5.72
CA ASN A 25 5.77 -4.88 5.11
C ASN A 25 5.59 -3.43 4.62
N HIS A 26 4.35 -2.97 4.46
CA HIS A 26 4.00 -1.65 3.94
C HIS A 26 3.32 -0.77 4.99
N LYS A 27 3.58 0.54 4.92
CA LYS A 27 2.88 1.53 5.77
C LYS A 27 1.38 1.53 5.46
N ILE A 28 0.58 1.56 6.52
CA ILE A 28 -0.87 1.76 6.44
C ILE A 28 -1.11 3.28 6.41
N CYS A 29 -1.98 3.72 5.51
CA CYS A 29 -2.34 5.14 5.46
C CYS A 29 -3.17 5.53 6.69
N SER A 30 -2.68 6.50 7.47
CA SER A 30 -3.37 7.02 8.67
C SER A 30 -4.76 7.59 8.38
N ARG A 31 -4.94 8.20 7.19
CA ARG A 31 -6.20 8.82 6.76
C ARG A 31 -7.22 7.83 6.20
N CYS A 32 -6.76 6.76 5.56
CA CYS A 32 -7.63 5.78 4.91
C CYS A 32 -7.96 4.57 5.80
N GLY A 33 -7.21 4.37 6.88
CA GLY A 33 -7.44 3.30 7.83
C GLY A 33 -6.86 1.94 7.40
N LYS A 34 -7.17 0.93 8.22
CA LYS A 34 -6.66 -0.45 8.08
C LYS A 34 -7.12 -1.06 6.74
N GLY A 35 -6.18 -1.61 5.99
CA GLY A 35 -6.41 -2.24 4.68
C GLY A 35 -6.00 -1.39 3.47
N VAL A 36 -5.61 -0.11 3.67
CA VAL A 36 -5.05 0.71 2.59
C VAL A 36 -3.54 0.87 2.79
N PHE A 37 -2.81 0.08 2.03
CA PHE A 37 -1.34 0.15 1.98
C PHE A 37 -0.89 1.31 1.10
N MET A 38 0.11 2.04 1.59
CA MET A 38 0.78 3.05 0.80
C MET A 38 1.81 2.42 -0.13
N SER A 39 1.90 2.94 -1.34
CA SER A 39 2.89 2.54 -2.33
C SER A 39 4.24 3.19 -2.00
N ILE A 40 5.24 2.36 -1.78
CA ILE A 40 6.61 2.80 -1.49
C ILE A 40 7.36 2.92 -2.81
N HIS A 41 7.78 4.13 -3.15
CA HIS A 41 8.71 4.44 -4.23
C HIS A 41 10.05 4.86 -3.63
N LYS A 42 11.09 4.98 -4.47
CA LYS A 42 12.45 5.33 -4.03
C LYS A 42 12.56 6.69 -3.32
N ASN A 43 11.66 7.63 -3.63
CA ASN A 43 11.71 9.02 -3.17
C ASN A 43 10.40 9.51 -2.52
N ARG A 44 9.41 8.62 -2.40
CA ARG A 44 8.08 8.97 -1.88
C ARG A 44 7.29 7.74 -1.49
N ILE A 45 6.42 7.92 -0.52
CA ILE A 45 5.40 6.98 -0.08
C ILE A 45 4.05 7.62 -0.39
N THR A 46 3.28 7.02 -1.28
CA THR A 46 2.03 7.60 -1.79
C THR A 46 0.84 6.72 -1.45
N CYS A 47 -0.26 7.33 -1.02
CA CYS A 47 -1.53 6.65 -0.86
C CYS A 47 -2.38 6.82 -2.12
N GLY A 48 -2.63 5.72 -2.83
CA GLY A 48 -3.46 5.74 -4.04
C GLY A 48 -4.94 6.08 -3.81
N LYS A 49 -5.43 6.03 -2.55
CA LYS A 49 -6.84 6.30 -2.22
C LYS A 49 -7.12 7.74 -1.79
N CYS A 50 -6.23 8.36 -1.00
CA CYS A 50 -6.42 9.74 -0.51
C CYS A 50 -5.42 10.75 -1.07
N GLY A 51 -4.47 10.33 -1.91
CA GLY A 51 -3.46 11.21 -2.50
C GLY A 51 -2.38 11.68 -1.52
N LEU A 52 -2.39 11.21 -0.26
CA LEU A 52 -1.35 11.55 0.71
C LEU A 52 0.00 11.05 0.20
N THR A 53 0.93 11.97 0.01
CA THR A 53 2.30 11.65 -0.41
C THR A 53 3.25 12.14 0.67
N GLU A 54 3.93 11.21 1.31
CA GLU A 54 5.07 11.49 2.19
C GLU A 54 6.34 11.36 1.36
N PHE A 55 7.12 12.43 1.22
CA PHE A 55 8.44 12.34 0.59
C PHE A 55 9.45 11.94 1.67
N VAL A 56 10.17 10.84 1.43
CA VAL A 56 11.19 10.28 2.32
C VAL A 56 12.49 10.20 1.54
#